data_AF-A0A934E488-F1
#
_entry.id   AF-A0A934E488-F1
#
_cell.length_a   1.000
_cell.length_b   1.000
_cell.length_c   1.000
_cell.angle_alpha   90.00
_cell.angle_beta   90.00
_cell.angle_gamma   90.00
#
_symmetry.space_group_name_H-M   'P 1'
#
loop_
_entity.id
_entity.type
_entity.pdbx_description
1 polymer ?
#
loop_
_entity_poly.entity_id
_entity_poly.type
_entity_poly.pdbx_seq_one_letter_code
_entity_poly.pdbx_strand_id
1 'polypeptide(L)' 'MSDPTLSRLEKRLLHEVGRAIHDFDLIQGGDRILVAVSGGKDSLGLLHLLMRLRDRAPVHFTLMA' A
#
# COMPACT_ATOMS: atom_id res chain seq x y z
N MET A 1 18.36 -4.88 13.34
CA MET A 1 18.68 -3.49 12.96
C MET A 1 17.96 -3.19 11.66
N SER A 2 17.06 -2.21 11.63
CA SER A 2 16.38 -1.79 10.40
C SER A 2 17.33 -1.01 9.51
N ASP A 3 17.56 -1.48 8.28
CA ASP A 3 18.41 -0.83 7.30
C ASP A 3 17.85 0.57 6.95
N PRO A 4 18.61 1.66 7.17
CA PRO A 4 18.14 3.02 6.93
C PRO A 4 17.80 3.29 5.46
N THR A 5 18.41 2.56 4.53
CA THR A 5 18.13 2.65 3.08
C THR A 5 16.75 2.08 2.78
N LEU A 6 16.44 0.93 3.36
CA LEU A 6 15.16 0.24 3.18
C LEU A 6 14.00 1.07 3.74
N SER A 7 14.21 1.74 4.88
CA SER A 7 13.23 2.66 5.46
C SER A 7 12.93 3.87 4.57
N ARG A 8 13.96 4.45 3.95
CA ARG A 8 13.79 5.57 3.00
C ARG A 8 13.05 5.12 1.74
N LEU A 9 13.36 3.94 1.23
CA LEU A 9 12.67 3.35 0.08
C LEU A 9 11.19 3.10 0.39
N GLU A 10 10.87 2.47 1.52
CA GLU A 10 9.48 2.20 1.93
C GLU A 10 8.68 3.51 2.05
N LYS A 11 9.27 4.55 2.66
CA LYS A 11 8.63 5.88 2.75
C LYS A 11 8.33 6.47 1.37
N ARG A 12 9.29 6.40 0.44
CA ARG A 12 9.10 6.90 -0.93
C ARG A 12 8.00 6.13 -1.66
N LEU A 13 8.00 4.80 -1.55
CA LEU A 13 6.98 3.95 -2.18
C LEU A 13 5.58 4.25 -1.63
N LEU A 14 5.44 4.40 -0.31
CA LEU A 14 4.16 4.76 0.30
C LEU A 14 3.66 6.13 -0.17
N HIS A 15 4.56 7.10 -0.33
CA HIS A 15 4.22 8.42 -0.87
C HIS A 15 3.70 8.34 -2.30
N GLU A 16 4.41 7.64 -3.19
CA GLU A 16 4.01 7.51 -4.60
C GLU A 16 2.72 6.69 -4.76
N VAL A 17 2.53 5.62 -3.99
CA VAL A 17 1.29 4.83 -3.99
C VAL A 17 0.12 5.66 -3.47
N GLY A 18 0.29 6.40 -2.37
CA GLY A 18 -0.74 7.28 -1.83
C GLY A 18 -1.12 8.39 -2.83
N ARG A 19 -0.13 8.96 -3.52
CA ARG A 19 -0.35 9.93 -4.60
C ARG A 19 -1.17 9.30 -5.74
N ALA A 20 -0.80 8.11 -6.21
CA ALA A 20 -1.55 7.44 -7.27
C ALA A 20 -3.00 7.13 -6.87
N ILE A 21 -3.22 6.69 -5.63
CA ILE A 21 -4.56 6.45 -5.11
C ILE A 21 -5.41 7.73 -5.14
N HIS A 22 -4.83 8.86 -4.74
CA HIS A 22 -5.49 10.17 -4.75
C HIS A 22 -5.73 10.68 -6.17
N ASP A 23 -4.70 10.67 -7.02
CA ASP A 23 -4.74 11.30 -8.35
C ASP A 23 -5.66 10.55 -9.34
N PHE A 24 -5.95 9.26 -9.06
CA PHE A 24 -6.79 8.40 -9.90
C PHE A 24 -8.04 7.86 -9.19
N ASP A 25 -8.38 8.37 -8.00
CA ASP A 25 -9.53 7.94 -7.20
C ASP A 25 -9.63 6.41 -7.03
N LEU A 26 -8.50 5.73 -6.78
CA LEU A 26 -8.43 4.26 -6.82
C LEU A 26 -9.03 3.57 -5.60
N ILE A 27 -9.01 4.24 -4.44
CA ILE A 27 -9.47 3.68 -3.16
C ILE A 27 -10.21 4.77 -2.39
N GLN A 28 -11.43 4.45 -1.98
CA GLN A 28 -12.31 5.31 -1.21
C GLN A 28 -12.67 4.67 0.15
N GLY A 29 -13.21 5.51 1.04
CA GLY A 29 -13.61 5.06 2.37
C GLY A 29 -14.72 4.01 2.30
N GLY A 30 -14.51 2.87 2.95
CA GLY A 30 -15.43 1.74 2.99
C GLY A 30 -15.13 0.63 1.97
N ASP A 31 -14.15 0.83 1.09
CA ASP A 31 -13.83 -0.15 0.05
C ASP A 31 -13.36 -1.48 0.62
N ARG A 32 -13.70 -2.56 -0.09
CA ARG A 32 -13.23 -3.93 0.17
C ARG A 32 -12.43 -4.39 -1.03
N ILE A 33 -11.11 -4.47 -0.85
CA ILE A 33 -10.16 -4.68 -1.94
C ILE A 33 -9.58 -6.08 -1.82
N LEU A 34 -9.66 -6.85 -2.91
CA LEU A 34 -8.98 -8.14 -3.06
C LEU A 34 -7.65 -7.94 -3.81
N VAL A 35 -6.56 -8.42 -3.24
CA VAL A 35 -5.23 -8.37 -3.85
C VAL A 35 -4.86 -9.77 -4.33
N ALA A 36 -4.77 -9.97 -5.64
CA ALA A 36 -4.33 -11.25 -6.19
C ALA A 36 -2.82 -11.44 -5.98
N VAL A 37 -2.44 -12.39 -5.13
CA VAL A 37 -1.04 -12.69 -4.82
C VAL A 37 -0.53 -13.81 -5.73
N SER A 38 0.24 -13.44 -6.75
CA SER A 38 0.88 -14.39 -7.67
C SER A 38 2.13 -15.08 -7.09
N GLY A 39 2.59 -14.67 -5.91
CA GLY A 39 3.88 -15.08 -5.33
C GLY A 39 5.08 -14.28 -5.84
N GLY A 40 4.86 -13.34 -6.76
CA GLY A 40 5.88 -12.40 -7.23
C GLY A 40 6.16 -11.27 -6.24
N LYS A 41 7.35 -10.66 -6.34
CA LYS A 41 7.75 -9.52 -5.52
C LYS A 41 6.82 -8.31 -5.67
N ASP A 42 6.22 -8.13 -6.85
CA ASP A 42 5.39 -6.97 -7.14
C ASP A 42 4.02 -7.09 -6.45
N SER A 43 3.37 -8.26 -6.52
CA SER A 43 2.08 -8.49 -5.86
C SER A 43 2.22 -8.53 -4.33
N LEU A 44 3.29 -9.15 -3.81
CA LEU A 44 3.60 -9.12 -2.38
C LEU A 44 3.99 -7.72 -1.89
N GLY A 45 4.78 -6.99 -2.68
CA GLY A 45 5.19 -5.63 -2.38
C GLY A 45 4.00 -4.67 -2.35
N LEU A 46 3.10 -4.78 -3.31
CA LEU A 46 1.85 -3.99 -3.33
C LEU A 46 0.98 -4.31 -2.11
N LEU A 47 0.76 -5.59 -1.79
CA LEU A 47 0.00 -5.98 -0.60
C LEU A 47 0.60 -5.37 0.68
N HIS A 48 1.93 -5.47 0.83
CA HIS A 48 2.65 -4.86 1.95
C HIS A 48 2.44 -3.35 2.03
N LEU A 49 2.58 -2.64 0.90
CA LEU A 49 2.39 -1.19 0.84
C LEU A 49 0.95 -0.79 1.18
N LEU A 50 -0.05 -1.52 0.69
CA LEU A 50 -1.46 -1.25 0.99
C LEU A 50 -1.79 -1.50 2.47
N MET A 51 -1.23 -2.56 3.08
CA MET A 51 -1.36 -2.79 4.52
C MET A 51 -0.76 -1.64 5.34
N ARG A 52 0.45 -1.22 4.99
CA ARG A 52 1.13 -0.08 5.64
C ARG A 52 0.39 1.23 5.45
N LEU A 53 -0.22 1.44 4.29
CA LEU A 53 -1.01 2.62 4.00
C LEU A 53 -2.29 2.64 4.84
N ARG A 54 -3.00 1.51 4.93
CA ARG A 54 -4.20 1.37 5.77
C ARG A 54 -3.93 1.74 7.23
N ASP A 55 -2.76 1.38 7.77
CA ASP A 55 -2.40 1.67 9.16
C ASP A 55 -2.06 3.16 9.41
N ARG A 56 -1.75 3.92 8.36
CA ARG A 56 -1.29 5.33 8.45
C ARG A 56 -2.27 6.35 7.88
N ALA A 57 -3.11 5.94 6.95
CA ALA A 57 -3.99 6.83 6.21
C ALA A 57 -5.31 7.09 6.95
N PRO A 58 -5.92 8.27 6.77
CA PRO A 58 -7.25 8.57 7.31
C PRO A 58 -8.39 7.85 6.57
N VAL A 59 -8.10 7.19 5.44
CA VAL A 59 -9.07 6.45 4.64
C VAL A 59 -9.17 5.02 5.16
N HIS A 60 -10.35 4.65 5.65
CA HIS A 60 -10.63 3.30 6.13
C HIS A 60 -11.06 2.39 4.98
N PHE A 61 -10.32 1.32 4.71
CA PHE A 61 -10.66 0.28 3.75
C PHE A 61 -10.23 -1.10 4.26
N THR A 62 -10.83 -2.15 3.71
CA THR A 62 -10.53 -3.55 4.06
C THR A 62 -9.71 -4.21 2.96
N LEU A 63 -8.69 -4.97 3.34
CA LEU A 63 -7.87 -5.77 2.43
C LEU A 63 -8.16 -7.26 2.62
N MET A 64 -8.27 -7.97 1.49
CA MET A 64 -8.24 -9.43 1.40
C MET A 64 -7.13 -9.83 0.43
N ALA A 65 -6.47 -10.95 0.70
CA ALA A 65 -5.37 -11.48 -0.10
C ALA A 65 -5.57 -12.97 -0.34
#